data_AF-A0A9D4PC88-F1
#
_entry.id   AF-A0A9D4PC88-F1
#
_cell.length_a   1.000
_cell.length_b   1.000
_cell.length_c   1.000
_cell.angle_alpha   90.00
_cell.angle_beta   90.00
_cell.angle_gamma   90.00
#
_symmetry.space_group_name_H-M   'P 1'
#
loop_
_entity.id
_entity.type
_entity.pdbx_description
1 polymer ?
#
loop_
_entity_poly.entity_id
_entity_poly.type
_entity_poly.pdbx_seq_one_letter_code
_entity_poly.pdbx_strand_id
1 'polypeptide(L)'
;MRLSCGARGYDSVRELGQPLPTERTLHRHLEGYKFTPGLLEDIMESLALKVSFMSPEERHATLMLDEMQLAPGLVYNPSSGTVLGALLQTQHCHPTVWPLMGWYLCSVG
;
A
#
# COMPACT_ATOMS: atom_id res chain seq x y z
N MET A 1 -23.73 3.07 11.17
CA MET A 1 -23.20 4.35 10.63
C MET A 1 -21.86 4.04 9.97
N ARG A 2 -21.80 3.96 8.63
CA ARG A 2 -20.61 3.51 7.88
C ARG A 2 -19.84 4.76 7.42
N LEU A 3 -18.95 5.26 8.28
CA LEU A 3 -18.07 6.38 7.95
C LEU A 3 -16.80 5.83 7.29
N SER A 4 -16.90 5.40 6.03
CA SER A 4 -15.73 5.38 5.15
C SER A 4 -15.53 6.80 4.62
N CYS A 5 -15.21 7.70 5.54
CA CYS A 5 -15.00 9.10 5.27
C CYS A 5 -13.49 9.31 5.16
N GLY A 6 -12.98 9.53 3.95
CA GLY A 6 -11.62 10.06 3.77
C GLY A 6 -11.44 11.36 4.57
N ALA A 7 -10.22 11.93 4.59
CA ALA A 7 -9.85 13.07 5.45
C ALA A 7 -10.96 14.12 5.69
N ARG A 8 -11.64 14.56 4.62
CA ARG A 8 -12.75 15.53 4.69
C ARG A 8 -13.90 15.13 5.62
N GLY A 9 -14.35 13.88 5.58
CA GLY A 9 -15.46 13.48 6.46
C GLY A 9 -14.99 13.18 7.89
N TYR A 10 -13.71 12.88 8.10
CA TYR A 10 -13.13 12.88 9.45
C TYR A 10 -13.19 14.28 10.07
N ASP A 11 -12.80 15.31 9.30
CA ASP A 11 -12.88 16.70 9.73
C ASP A 11 -14.32 17.15 9.98
N SER A 12 -15.28 16.80 9.12
CA SER A 12 -16.69 17.16 9.35
C SER A 12 -17.24 16.60 10.67
N VAL A 13 -16.87 15.37 11.05
CA VAL A 13 -17.32 14.79 12.33
C VAL A 13 -16.67 15.48 13.53
N ARG A 14 -15.42 15.94 13.38
CA ARG A 14 -14.73 16.73 14.38
C ARG A 14 -15.35 18.12 14.53
N GLU A 15 -15.78 18.75 13.43
CA GLU A 15 -16.52 20.03 13.43
C GLU A 15 -17.89 19.91 14.10
N LEU A 16 -18.54 18.74 14.00
CA LEU A 16 -19.78 18.43 14.73
C LEU A 16 -19.58 18.26 16.25
N GLY A 17 -18.37 18.53 16.77
CA GLY A 17 -18.08 18.54 18.20
C GLY A 17 -17.68 17.18 18.78
N GLN A 18 -17.38 16.19 17.96
CA GLN A 18 -16.82 14.93 18.46
C GLN A 18 -15.36 15.13 18.92
N PRO A 19 -14.95 14.56 20.08
CA PRO A 19 -13.60 14.71 20.62
C PRO A 19 -12.60 13.81 19.87
N LEU A 20 -12.39 14.10 18.59
CA LEU A 20 -11.48 13.37 17.72
C LEU A 20 -10.08 14.00 17.72
N PRO A 21 -9.00 13.19 17.71
CA PRO A 21 -7.64 13.71 17.64
C PRO A 21 -7.39 14.50 16.35
N THR A 22 -6.43 15.42 16.41
CA THR A 22 -6.01 16.19 15.24
C THR A 22 -5.22 15.32 14.27
N GLU A 23 -5.18 15.71 12.99
CA GLU A 23 -4.35 15.06 11.97
C GLU A 23 -2.89 14.87 12.44
N ARG A 24 -2.28 15.90 13.02
CA ARG A 24 -0.91 15.82 13.57
C ARG A 24 -0.77 14.72 14.63
N THR A 25 -1.79 14.54 15.46
CA THR A 25 -1.79 13.50 16.51
C THR A 25 -1.91 12.12 15.89
N LEU A 26 -2.71 11.98 14.83
CA LEU A 26 -2.82 10.73 14.06
C LEU A 26 -1.51 10.39 13.36
N HIS A 27 -0.88 11.32 12.64
CA HIS A 27 0.41 11.07 11.99
C HIS A 27 1.48 10.64 13.00
N ARG A 28 1.60 11.34 14.14
CA ARG A 28 2.55 10.96 15.19
C ARG A 28 2.26 9.57 15.77
N HIS A 29 0.99 9.19 15.87
CA HIS A 29 0.62 7.85 16.30
C HIS A 29 1.02 6.81 15.24
N LEU A 30 0.78 7.11 13.96
CA LEU A 30 1.15 6.25 12.83
C LEU A 30 2.67 6.12 12.64
N GLU A 31 3.46 7.16 12.96
CA GLU A 31 4.93 7.12 12.96
C GLU A 31 5.51 6.05 13.91
N GLY A 32 4.73 5.61 14.90
CA GLY A 32 5.11 4.49 15.77
C GLY A 32 5.18 3.14 15.05
N TYR A 33 4.49 3.00 13.92
CA TYR A 33 4.44 1.77 13.13
C TYR A 33 5.46 1.85 11.99
N LYS A 34 6.43 0.93 11.99
CA LYS A 34 7.48 0.88 10.97
C LYS A 34 7.27 -0.33 10.08
N PHE A 35 6.95 -0.08 8.81
CA PHE A 35 6.88 -1.13 7.80
C PHE A 35 8.23 -1.27 7.12
N THR A 36 8.98 -2.31 7.48
CA THR A 36 10.24 -2.65 6.81
C THR A 36 9.98 -3.56 5.61
N PRO A 37 10.75 -3.43 4.52
CA PRO A 37 10.69 -4.37 3.42
C PRO A 37 10.96 -5.80 3.90
N GLY A 38 10.17 -6.77 3.46
CA GLY A 38 10.28 -8.16 3.88
C GLY A 38 8.98 -8.70 4.46
N LEU A 39 9.08 -9.63 5.42
CA LEU A 39 7.93 -10.19 6.12
C LEU A 39 7.43 -9.21 7.18
N LEU A 40 6.11 -9.13 7.34
CA LEU A 40 5.46 -8.26 8.30
C LEU A 40 5.24 -8.98 9.64
N GLU A 41 6.32 -9.15 10.41
CA GLU A 41 6.37 -9.96 11.63
C GLU A 41 5.34 -9.50 12.69
N ASP A 42 5.23 -8.20 12.93
CA ASP A 42 4.30 -7.62 13.92
C ASP A 42 2.83 -8.05 13.68
N ILE A 43 2.43 -8.13 12.41
CA ILE A 43 1.09 -8.57 12.04
C ILE A 43 0.97 -10.09 12.12
N MET A 44 2.03 -10.83 11.79
CA MET A 44 2.04 -12.30 11.88
C MET A 44 1.82 -12.78 13.32
N GLU A 45 2.42 -12.12 14.33
CA GLU A 45 2.16 -12.43 15.74
C GLU A 45 0.70 -12.22 16.13
N SER A 46 0.13 -11.09 15.69
CA SER A 46 -1.29 -10.76 15.93
C SER A 46 -2.23 -11.76 15.24
N LEU A 47 -1.88 -12.20 14.02
CA LEU A 47 -2.63 -13.21 13.28
C LEU A 47 -2.52 -14.60 13.93
N ALA A 48 -1.35 -14.97 14.46
CA ALA A 48 -1.16 -16.24 15.15
C ALA A 48 -2.09 -16.38 16.35
N LEU A 49 -2.30 -15.30 17.12
CA LEU A 49 -3.29 -15.27 18.20
C LEU A 49 -4.70 -15.57 17.67
N LYS A 50 -5.10 -14.95 16.57
CA LYS A 50 -6.41 -15.21 15.96
C LYS A 50 -6.56 -16.65 15.48
N VAL A 51 -5.52 -17.21 14.86
CA VAL A 51 -5.50 -18.60 14.38
C VAL A 51 -5.60 -19.60 15.53
N SER A 52 -5.08 -19.25 16.71
CA SER A 52 -5.18 -20.13 17.89
C SER A 52 -6.63 -20.38 18.36
N PHE A 53 -7.56 -19.48 18.03
CA PHE A 53 -8.98 -19.62 18.34
C PHE A 53 -9.80 -20.24 17.20
N MET A 54 -9.20 -20.53 16.04
CA MET A 54 -9.89 -21.11 14.88
C MET A 54 -9.96 -22.63 14.98
N SER A 55 -11.03 -23.22 14.44
CA SER A 55 -11.11 -24.67 14.32
C SER A 55 -10.14 -25.18 13.23
N PRO A 56 -9.74 -26.46 13.25
CA PRO A 56 -8.84 -27.02 12.24
C PRO A 56 -9.32 -26.82 10.80
N GLU A 57 -10.63 -26.84 10.58
CA GLU A 57 -11.26 -26.68 9.27
C GLU A 57 -11.11 -25.24 8.74
N GLU A 58 -11.12 -24.25 9.64
CA GLU A 58 -11.01 -22.82 9.31
C GLU A 58 -9.57 -22.37 9.03
N ARG A 59 -8.57 -23.18 9.38
CA ARG A 59 -7.14 -22.83 9.21
C ARG A 59 -6.61 -23.03 7.79
N HIS A 60 -7.46 -23.40 6.84
CA HIS A 60 -7.08 -23.51 5.43
C HIS A 60 -7.06 -22.13 4.78
N ALA A 61 -5.89 -21.70 4.30
CA ALA A 61 -5.71 -20.41 3.65
C ALA A 61 -4.82 -20.54 2.40
N THR A 62 -5.08 -19.68 1.41
CA THR A 62 -4.28 -19.57 0.18
C THR A 62 -3.59 -18.22 0.15
N LEU A 63 -2.28 -18.21 -0.05
CA LEU A 63 -1.51 -16.98 -0.26
C LEU A 63 -1.49 -16.64 -1.75
N MET A 64 -2.13 -15.53 -2.12
CA MET A 64 -2.08 -14.98 -3.47
C MET A 64 -1.23 -13.71 -3.47
N LEU A 65 -0.28 -13.62 -4.38
CA LEU A 65 0.65 -12.50 -4.51
C LEU A 65 0.60 -12.00 -5.97
N ASP A 66 0.62 -10.69 -6.12
CA ASP A 66 0.75 -10.00 -7.41
C ASP A 66 1.62 -8.77 -7.23
N GLU A 67 2.32 -8.36 -8.28
CA GLU A 67 3.19 -7.19 -8.27
C GLU A 67 2.46 -5.98 -8.85
N MET A 68 2.64 -4.81 -8.22
CA MET A 68 2.07 -3.56 -8.71
C MET A 68 3.17 -2.66 -9.28
N GLN A 69 2.94 -2.13 -10.47
CA GLN A 69 3.83 -1.13 -11.07
C GLN A 69 3.61 0.23 -10.40
N LEU A 70 4.67 0.78 -9.82
CA LEU A 70 4.68 2.13 -9.23
C LEU A 70 5.16 3.18 -10.25
N ALA A 71 5.30 4.43 -9.84
CA ALA A 71 6.04 5.42 -10.63
C ALA A 71 7.53 5.35 -10.26
N PRO A 72 8.46 5.40 -11.23
CA PRO A 72 9.88 5.40 -10.92
C PRO A 72 10.27 6.71 -10.24
N GLY A 73 11.13 6.63 -9.23
CA GLY A 73 11.58 7.80 -8.50
C GLY A 73 12.49 7.48 -7.33
N LEU A 74 13.23 8.49 -6.90
CA LEU A 74 14.03 8.48 -5.68
C LEU A 74 13.35 9.37 -4.66
N VAL A 75 13.03 8.81 -3.50
CA VAL A 75 12.33 9.46 -2.39
C VAL A 75 13.19 9.38 -1.15
N TYR A 76 13.47 10.51 -0.52
CA TYR A 76 14.14 10.52 0.78
C TYR A 76 13.11 10.40 1.90
N ASN A 77 13.28 9.44 2.80
CA ASN A 77 12.48 9.33 4.01
C ASN A 77 13.23 9.97 5.19
N PRO A 78 12.78 11.12 5.71
CA PRO A 78 13.44 11.80 6.83
C PRO A 78 13.31 11.04 8.16
N SER A 79 12.29 10.20 8.32
CA SER A 79 12.07 9.46 9.57
C SER A 79 13.04 8.28 9.76
N SER A 80 13.47 7.65 8.66
CA SER A 80 14.46 6.57 8.66
C SER A 80 15.86 7.05 8.29
N GLY A 81 15.99 8.28 7.76
CA GLY A 81 17.24 8.79 7.20
C GLY A 81 17.68 8.04 5.95
N THR A 82 16.79 7.25 5.33
CA THR A 82 17.12 6.41 4.18
C THR A 82 16.58 7.01 2.90
N VAL A 83 17.36 6.85 1.83
CA VAL A 83 16.90 7.12 0.48
C VAL A 83 16.24 5.85 -0.05
N LEU A 84 14.96 5.95 -0.39
CA LEU A 84 14.16 4.91 -1.01
C LEU A 84 14.12 5.16 -2.52
N GLY A 85 14.68 4.27 -3.32
CA GLY A 85 14.54 4.37 -4.77
C GLY A 85 15.57 3.54 -5.50
N ALA A 86 15.05 2.80 -6.47
CA ALA A 86 15.68 1.94 -7.49
C ALA A 86 14.69 0.85 -7.95
N LEU A 87 13.55 0.69 -7.27
CA LEU A 87 12.57 -0.35 -7.59
C LEU A 87 11.55 0.14 -8.62
N LEU A 88 12.05 0.35 -9.84
CA LEU A 88 11.39 0.02 -11.10
C LEU A 88 12.46 -0.01 -12.19
N GLN A 89 13.13 -1.13 -12.37
CA GLN A 89 13.75 -1.41 -13.66
C GLN A 89 13.57 -2.88 -14.03
N THR A 90 12.41 -3.19 -14.60
CA THR A 90 12.30 -4.24 -15.61
C THR A 90 11.94 -3.57 -16.94
N GLN A 91 12.89 -2.85 -17.52
CA GLN A 91 12.93 -2.77 -18.98
C GLN A 91 13.29 -4.15 -19.50
N HIS A 92 12.30 -5.03 -19.59
CA HIS A 92 12.32 -6.18 -20.48
C HIS A 92 10.95 -6.37 -21.12
N CYS A 93 10.49 -5.34 -21.84
CA CYS A 93 9.73 -5.60 -23.05
C CYS A 93 10.72 -6.12 -24.09
N HIS A 94 10.90 -7.44 -24.17
CA HIS A 94 11.50 -8.03 -25.36
C HIS A 94 10.49 -7.89 -26.52
N PRO A 95 10.88 -7.38 -27.70
CA PRO A 95 9.99 -7.23 -28.83
C PRO A 95 9.80 -8.59 -29.49
N THR A 96 8.86 -9.40 -28.99
CA THR A 96 8.30 -10.49 -29.79
C THR A 96 7.03 -9.99 -30.45
N VAL A 97 7.25 -9.39 -31.62
CA VAL A 97 6.42 -9.49 -32.82
C VAL A 97 5.51 -10.70 -32.73
N TRP A 98 4.19 -10.52 -32.83
CA TRP A 98 3.34 -11.29 -33.76
C TRP A 98 2.12 -10.41 -34.14
N PRO A 99 1.59 -10.60 -35.36
CA PRO A 99 1.32 -9.52 -36.29
C PRO A 99 -0.17 -9.31 -36.56
N LEU A 100 -0.45 -8.31 -37.40
CA LEU A 100 -1.72 -8.06 -38.09
C LEU A 100 -2.84 -7.47 -37.22
N MET A 101 -2.84 -6.14 -37.06
CA MET A 101 -3.84 -5.27 -37.69
C MET A 101 -3.66 -3.82 -37.20
N GLY A 102 -3.59 -2.89 -38.16
CA GLY A 102 -4.01 -1.50 -37.94
C GLY A 102 -2.96 -0.53 -37.42
N TRP A 103 -2.05 -0.13 -38.31
CA TRP A 103 -1.40 1.18 -38.27
C TRP A 103 -2.46 2.28 -38.17
N TYR A 104 -2.39 3.21 -37.21
CA TYR A 104 -2.74 4.62 -37.45
C TYR A 104 -2.06 5.54 -36.43
N LEU A 105 -1.01 6.19 -36.94
CA LEU A 105 -0.48 7.53 -36.66
C LEU A 105 -0.26 7.97 -35.21
N CYS A 106 1.00 7.86 -34.80
CA CYS A 106 1.66 8.86 -33.96
C CYS A 106 2.09 10.02 -34.87
N SER A 107 1.47 11.20 -34.73
CA SER A 107 2.00 12.47 -35.27
C SER A 107 2.50 13.29 -34.10
N VAL A 108 3.83 13.38 -33.96
CA VAL A 108 4.52 14.36 -33.12
C VAL A 108 5.34 15.22 -34.08
N GLY A 109 5.06 16.53 -34.07
CA GLY A 109 5.97 17.56 -34.59
C GLY A 109 6.96 17.98 -33.52
#